data_AF-A0A0M2JVS5-F1
#
_entry.id   AF-A0A0M2JVS5-F1
#
_cell.length_a   1.000
_cell.length_b   1.000
_cell.length_c   1.000
_cell.angle_alpha   90.00
_cell.angle_beta   90.00
_cell.angle_gamma   90.00
#
_symmetry.space_group_name_H-M   'P 1'
#
loop_
_entity.id
_entity.type
_entity.pdbx_description
1 polymer ?
#
loop_
_entity_poly.entity_id
_entity_poly.type
_entity_poly.pdbx_seq_one_letter_code
_entity_poly.pdbx_strand_id
1 'polypeptide(L)'
;MGAALWGASLAGPQVGVASADTETSVSAPAGETTGPPSATARATRAERIEKARAERAEKSEARRQMLDRRNADVDDADEPALTPRQARQERAAAVINQMTAAALERIDDRPVSDERKEQLEKRLANTRRTFFNQAPTVNPVQVSGVMDGPISGTVGAEDPDGDRLRYRLVKGPSTGTVTIGKDGSYTYTPGEGFTGVDTFVVAARDLGLHVNLLNWFRPAVTRAESIINHRAITFAFTYAGLDEWTADRKAAFQRAADYIAGFFVVRTPIVLSYELTAINDPGYDVTADTLAAFTEPPGFLQTSIQHEIITGVDVEAGATQAFMNWNFAWKWATGDVVADDEYDFQNTARHELLHSFGIYSLISSDIGYWSVYDSFLTTEDGTSLFGPDGKLRPDAQEYIDGLNGGAYFGGPHAIAAYGKPIPLSKAGLPSHLDRFVFSGDDFKLMNDKSPGSGWHDVRYISPIEYAMLQDIGFTLRPAPIS
;
A
#
# COMPACT_ATOMS: atom_id res chain seq x y z
N MET A 1 -11.39 -56.58 -3.44
CA MET A 1 -11.78 -57.67 -4.35
C MET A 1 -12.36 -57.04 -5.61
N GLY A 2 -11.84 -57.40 -6.79
CA GLY A 2 -12.30 -57.00 -8.15
C GLY A 2 -11.73 -55.65 -8.63
N ALA A 3 -10.65 -55.57 -9.43
CA ALA A 3 -10.50 -55.86 -10.88
C ALA A 3 -11.21 -54.79 -11.75
N ALA A 4 -10.64 -54.17 -12.79
CA ALA A 4 -9.46 -54.47 -13.60
C ALA A 4 -8.98 -53.22 -14.40
N LEU A 5 -7.67 -53.22 -14.69
CA LEU A 5 -6.96 -52.88 -15.94
C LEU A 5 -7.64 -52.02 -17.03
N TRP A 6 -6.88 -51.12 -17.65
CA TRP A 6 -6.41 -51.22 -19.06
C TRP A 6 -5.30 -50.17 -19.29
N GLY A 7 -4.22 -50.59 -19.93
CA GLY A 7 -3.15 -49.72 -20.44
C GLY A 7 -2.99 -49.95 -21.94
N ALA A 8 -2.53 -48.93 -22.66
CA ALA A 8 -1.85 -49.08 -23.95
C ALA A 8 -1.03 -47.82 -24.25
N SER A 9 0.26 -48.04 -24.51
CA SER A 9 1.24 -47.12 -25.07
C SER A 9 1.15 -47.08 -26.60
N LEU A 10 1.61 -46.00 -27.25
CA LEU A 10 2.76 -45.99 -28.20
C LEU A 10 2.84 -44.72 -29.07
N ALA A 11 4.10 -44.29 -29.26
CA ALA A 11 4.71 -43.65 -30.45
C ALA A 11 4.47 -42.14 -30.76
N GLY A 12 5.58 -41.39 -30.81
CA GLY A 12 5.75 -40.18 -31.63
C GLY A 12 6.01 -40.53 -33.12
N PRO A 13 6.73 -39.73 -33.95
CA PRO A 13 7.45 -38.48 -33.66
C PRO A 13 7.41 -37.39 -34.80
N GLN A 14 8.20 -36.31 -34.62
CA GLN A 14 8.88 -35.42 -35.62
C GLN A 14 8.09 -34.38 -36.46
N VAL A 15 8.40 -33.06 -36.38
CA VAL A 15 9.43 -32.17 -37.05
C VAL A 15 8.86 -31.39 -38.26
N GLY A 16 9.18 -30.09 -38.37
CA GLY A 16 9.06 -29.26 -39.61
C GLY A 16 8.46 -27.87 -39.34
N VAL A 17 9.24 -26.81 -39.07
CA VAL A 17 9.98 -25.88 -39.97
C VAL A 17 9.11 -24.81 -40.66
N ALA A 18 9.64 -23.58 -40.60
CA ALA A 18 9.11 -22.27 -41.00
C ALA A 18 8.99 -22.03 -42.51
N SER A 19 8.24 -20.97 -42.90
CA SER A 19 8.67 -19.82 -43.72
C SER A 19 7.48 -19.09 -44.38
N ALA A 20 7.52 -17.75 -44.36
CA ALA A 20 7.52 -16.82 -45.52
C ALA A 20 6.12 -16.33 -45.93
N ASP A 21 5.79 -15.05 -45.68
CA ASP A 21 5.83 -13.90 -46.62
C ASP A 21 4.34 -13.51 -46.88
N THR A 22 3.89 -12.25 -46.93
CA THR A 22 4.19 -11.26 -47.97
C THR A 22 3.83 -9.82 -47.54
N GLU A 23 4.53 -8.89 -48.20
CA GLU A 23 4.35 -7.43 -48.42
C GLU A 23 2.89 -6.98 -48.72
N THR A 24 2.44 -5.71 -48.70
CA THR A 24 3.00 -4.47 -49.28
C THR A 24 2.25 -3.19 -48.79
N SER A 25 2.99 -2.07 -48.69
CA SER A 25 2.74 -0.61 -48.96
C SER A 25 1.29 -0.01 -49.02
N VAL A 26 1.00 1.28 -48.73
CA VAL A 26 1.49 2.55 -49.35
C VAL A 26 1.03 3.81 -48.54
N SER A 27 1.95 4.79 -48.43
CA SER A 27 1.94 6.27 -48.34
C SER A 27 0.74 7.16 -47.90
N ALA A 28 1.12 8.21 -47.15
CA ALA A 28 0.42 9.47 -46.90
C ALA A 28 0.48 10.47 -48.09
N PRO A 29 -0.28 11.60 -48.06
CA PRO A 29 0.38 12.90 -47.82
C PRO A 29 -0.48 13.98 -47.10
N ALA A 30 0.14 15.15 -46.90
CA ALA A 30 -0.28 16.31 -46.10
C ALA A 30 -0.82 17.52 -46.91
N GLY A 31 -1.33 18.54 -46.17
CA GLY A 31 -1.62 19.94 -46.58
C GLY A 31 -3.12 20.26 -46.73
N GLU A 32 -3.71 21.44 -46.50
CA GLU A 32 -3.32 22.77 -46.00
C GLU A 32 -4.65 23.57 -45.78
N THR A 33 -4.58 24.80 -45.26
CA THR A 33 -5.63 25.69 -44.68
C THR A 33 -6.70 26.32 -45.62
N THR A 34 -7.87 26.75 -45.08
CA THR A 34 -8.50 28.13 -45.15
C THR A 34 -10.07 28.20 -45.05
N GLY A 35 -10.60 29.13 -44.23
CA GLY A 35 -11.78 30.02 -44.53
C GLY A 35 -13.25 29.56 -44.33
N PRO A 36 -14.19 30.40 -43.79
CA PRO A 36 -15.56 30.00 -43.35
C PRO A 36 -16.71 30.33 -44.35
N PRO A 37 -17.91 29.75 -44.17
CA PRO A 37 -19.15 30.57 -44.28
C PRO A 37 -20.30 30.17 -43.30
N SER A 38 -21.45 30.81 -43.51
CA SER A 38 -22.45 31.33 -42.56
C SER A 38 -23.69 30.45 -42.26
N ALA A 39 -24.57 31.01 -41.42
CA ALA A 39 -25.73 30.43 -40.73
C ALA A 39 -27.05 30.34 -41.54
N THR A 40 -27.78 29.22 -41.37
CA THR A 40 -29.25 29.04 -41.16
C THR A 40 -29.58 27.54 -41.42
N ALA A 41 -30.40 26.78 -40.69
CA ALA A 41 -31.38 27.01 -39.64
C ALA A 41 -31.30 25.88 -38.58
N ARG A 42 -31.29 26.23 -37.30
CA ARG A 42 -31.23 25.28 -36.15
C ARG A 42 -32.64 24.98 -35.64
N ALA A 43 -33.04 23.70 -35.62
CA ALA A 43 -34.08 23.21 -34.70
C ALA A 43 -33.67 23.51 -33.25
N THR A 44 -34.61 23.83 -32.37
CA THR A 44 -34.26 24.32 -31.03
C THR A 44 -33.66 23.21 -30.15
N ARG A 45 -32.83 23.61 -29.18
CA ARG A 45 -32.19 22.69 -28.22
C ARG A 45 -33.22 21.85 -27.46
N ALA A 46 -34.42 22.39 -27.22
CA ALA A 46 -35.50 21.70 -26.52
C ALA A 46 -36.05 20.49 -27.31
N GLU A 47 -36.31 20.65 -28.61
CA GLU A 47 -36.86 19.58 -29.46
C GLU A 47 -35.87 18.41 -29.65
N ARG A 48 -34.56 18.72 -29.70
CA ARG A 48 -33.50 17.69 -29.73
C ARG A 48 -33.36 16.94 -28.41
N ILE A 49 -33.64 17.60 -27.28
CA ILE A 49 -33.61 16.98 -25.95
C ILE A 49 -34.82 16.05 -25.77
N GLU A 50 -35.99 16.42 -26.27
CA GLU A 50 -37.19 15.60 -26.12
C GLU A 50 -37.11 14.30 -26.92
N LYS A 51 -36.65 14.38 -28.18
CA LYS A 51 -36.42 13.20 -29.02
C LYS A 51 -35.35 12.26 -28.44
N ALA A 52 -34.27 12.81 -27.89
CA ALA A 52 -33.22 12.03 -27.23
C ALA A 52 -33.66 11.41 -25.89
N ARG A 53 -34.66 11.99 -25.20
CA ARG A 53 -35.27 11.42 -23.99
C ARG A 53 -36.16 10.21 -24.31
N ALA A 54 -36.93 10.27 -25.39
CA ALA A 54 -37.76 9.14 -25.85
C ALA A 54 -36.90 7.93 -26.22
N GLU A 55 -35.80 8.14 -26.97
CA GLU A 55 -34.87 7.07 -27.36
C GLU A 55 -34.06 6.50 -26.17
N ARG A 56 -33.81 7.31 -25.11
CA ARG A 56 -33.18 6.84 -23.86
C ARG A 56 -34.12 6.01 -22.98
N ALA A 57 -35.42 6.32 -22.99
CA ALA A 57 -36.41 5.56 -22.23
C ALA A 57 -36.53 4.13 -22.77
N GLU A 58 -36.59 3.98 -24.09
CA GLU A 58 -36.66 2.67 -24.77
C GLU A 58 -35.38 1.82 -24.54
N LYS A 59 -34.19 2.44 -24.55
CA LYS A 59 -32.92 1.79 -24.18
C LYS A 59 -32.81 1.43 -22.69
N SER A 60 -33.46 2.18 -21.80
CA SER A 60 -33.45 1.91 -20.36
C SER A 60 -34.28 0.67 -19.99
N GLU A 61 -35.34 0.41 -20.75
CA GLU A 61 -36.23 -0.74 -20.54
C GLU A 61 -35.58 -2.03 -21.06
N ALA A 62 -34.87 -1.96 -22.20
CA ALA A 62 -34.02 -3.05 -22.68
C ALA A 62 -32.84 -3.35 -21.73
N ARG A 63 -32.25 -2.33 -21.08
CA ARG A 63 -31.16 -2.51 -20.09
C ARG A 63 -31.65 -3.10 -18.76
N ARG A 64 -32.90 -2.84 -18.36
CA ARG A 64 -33.54 -3.50 -17.20
C ARG A 64 -33.73 -5.00 -17.42
N GLN A 65 -34.20 -5.40 -18.60
CA GLN A 65 -34.34 -6.83 -18.95
C GLN A 65 -32.99 -7.55 -19.09
N MET A 66 -31.90 -6.81 -19.34
CA MET A 66 -30.52 -7.33 -19.37
C MET A 66 -29.87 -7.44 -17.97
N LEU A 67 -30.26 -6.58 -17.02
CA LEU A 67 -29.79 -6.61 -15.62
C LEU A 67 -30.40 -7.77 -14.82
N ASP A 68 -31.68 -8.10 -15.06
CA ASP A 68 -32.32 -9.27 -14.44
C ASP A 68 -31.68 -10.61 -14.85
N ARG A 69 -31.03 -10.67 -16.02
CA ARG A 69 -30.25 -11.84 -16.46
C ARG A 69 -28.84 -11.89 -15.86
N ARG A 70 -28.33 -10.77 -15.34
CA ARG A 70 -26.95 -10.63 -14.86
C ARG A 70 -26.82 -10.88 -13.35
N ASN A 71 -27.88 -10.67 -12.58
CA ASN A 71 -27.93 -11.03 -11.15
C ASN A 71 -28.00 -12.55 -10.90
N ALA A 72 -28.02 -13.38 -11.95
CA ALA A 72 -27.96 -14.83 -11.83
C ALA A 72 -26.51 -15.37 -11.76
N ASP A 73 -25.50 -14.56 -12.10
CA ASP A 73 -24.09 -14.97 -12.12
C ASP A 73 -23.26 -14.05 -11.21
N VAL A 74 -23.24 -14.39 -9.92
CA VAL A 74 -22.21 -13.90 -8.98
C VAL A 74 -21.06 -14.90 -9.02
N ASP A 75 -19.95 -14.54 -9.65
CA ASP A 75 -18.70 -15.31 -9.61
C ASP A 75 -17.53 -14.35 -9.36
N ASP A 76 -16.80 -14.62 -8.27
CA ASP A 76 -15.64 -13.87 -7.76
C ASP A 76 -14.44 -13.94 -8.71
N ALA A 77 -14.14 -12.87 -9.44
CA ALA A 77 -12.92 -12.81 -10.25
C ALA A 77 -12.36 -11.38 -10.33
N ASP A 78 -11.60 -10.96 -9.31
CA ASP A 78 -10.51 -9.98 -9.43
C ASP A 78 -9.55 -10.04 -8.21
N GLU A 79 -9.18 -11.25 -7.80
CA GLU A 79 -7.99 -11.48 -6.97
C GLU A 79 -6.86 -12.06 -7.85
N PRO A 80 -5.58 -11.69 -7.63
CA PRO A 80 -4.47 -12.33 -8.34
C PRO A 80 -4.57 -13.84 -8.13
N ALA A 81 -4.53 -14.61 -9.22
CA ALA A 81 -4.75 -16.05 -9.20
C ALA A 81 -3.78 -16.72 -8.21
N LEU A 82 -4.27 -17.00 -7.00
CA LEU A 82 -3.57 -17.80 -6.00
C LEU A 82 -3.16 -19.11 -6.66
N THR A 83 -1.98 -19.62 -6.32
CA THR A 83 -1.58 -20.92 -6.86
C THR A 83 -2.66 -21.94 -6.50
N PRO A 84 -3.01 -22.91 -7.37
CA PRO A 84 -4.16 -23.80 -7.14
C PRO A 84 -4.16 -24.55 -5.80
N ARG A 85 -2.98 -24.72 -5.19
CA ARG A 85 -2.82 -25.31 -3.86
C ARG A 85 -3.19 -24.35 -2.72
N GLN A 86 -2.82 -23.06 -2.82
CA GLN A 86 -3.18 -22.05 -1.82
C GLN A 86 -4.70 -21.83 -1.81
N ALA A 87 -5.31 -21.66 -2.99
CA ALA A 87 -6.77 -21.51 -3.11
C ALA A 87 -7.54 -22.70 -2.50
N ARG A 88 -7.05 -23.94 -2.67
CA ARG A 88 -7.66 -25.12 -2.04
C ARG A 88 -7.50 -25.11 -0.52
N GLN A 89 -6.34 -24.68 -0.01
CA GLN A 89 -6.08 -24.63 1.42
C GLN A 89 -6.99 -23.61 2.12
N GLU A 90 -7.15 -22.42 1.54
CA GLU A 90 -8.02 -21.36 2.07
C GLU A 90 -9.49 -21.76 2.03
N ARG A 91 -9.96 -22.34 0.92
CA ARG A 91 -11.34 -22.87 0.84
C ARG A 91 -11.60 -23.95 1.89
N ALA A 92 -10.66 -24.88 2.07
CA ALA A 92 -10.79 -25.90 3.10
C ALA A 92 -10.81 -25.29 4.51
N ALA A 93 -9.93 -24.31 4.79
CA ALA A 93 -9.89 -23.59 6.05
C ALA A 93 -11.22 -22.87 6.33
N ALA A 94 -11.77 -22.15 5.35
CA ALA A 94 -13.05 -21.47 5.47
C ALA A 94 -14.19 -22.43 5.83
N VAL A 95 -14.29 -23.56 5.14
CA VAL A 95 -15.30 -24.60 5.42
C VAL A 95 -15.12 -25.17 6.83
N ILE A 96 -13.89 -25.50 7.24
CA ILE A 96 -13.61 -26.03 8.58
C ILE A 96 -13.99 -25.01 9.66
N ASN A 97 -13.64 -23.74 9.47
CA ASN A 97 -13.93 -22.67 10.40
C ASN A 97 -15.45 -22.44 10.51
N GLN A 98 -16.16 -22.41 9.39
CA GLN A 98 -17.63 -22.29 9.36
C GLN A 98 -18.32 -23.47 10.06
N MET A 99 -17.90 -24.70 9.76
CA MET A 99 -18.43 -25.90 10.41
C MET A 99 -18.18 -25.89 11.92
N THR A 100 -17.01 -25.42 12.35
CA THR A 100 -16.63 -25.31 13.76
C THR A 100 -17.46 -24.27 14.47
N ALA A 101 -17.61 -23.07 13.90
CA ALA A 101 -18.44 -22.00 14.46
C ALA A 101 -19.89 -22.46 14.64
N ALA A 102 -20.49 -23.05 13.60
CA ALA A 102 -21.85 -23.56 13.67
C ALA A 102 -22.00 -24.70 14.69
N ALA A 103 -20.94 -25.50 14.94
CA ALA A 103 -20.96 -26.54 15.96
C ALA A 103 -20.85 -25.96 17.38
N LEU A 104 -20.07 -24.90 17.58
CA LEU A 104 -19.97 -24.19 18.86
C LEU A 104 -21.29 -23.50 19.22
N GLU A 105 -21.93 -22.82 18.26
CA GLU A 105 -23.27 -22.23 18.45
C GLU A 105 -24.29 -23.29 18.89
N ARG A 106 -24.31 -24.45 18.21
CA ARG A 106 -25.15 -25.60 18.61
C ARG A 106 -24.75 -26.25 19.93
N ILE A 107 -23.54 -26.02 20.46
CA ILE A 107 -23.16 -26.49 21.80
C ILE A 107 -23.67 -25.50 22.84
N ASP A 108 -23.54 -24.20 22.57
CA ASP A 108 -23.98 -23.16 23.48
C ASP A 108 -25.51 -23.13 23.66
N ASP A 109 -26.27 -23.35 22.57
CA ASP A 109 -27.73 -23.44 22.63
C ASP A 109 -28.26 -24.68 23.37
N ARG A 110 -27.39 -25.64 23.76
CA ARG A 110 -27.86 -26.87 24.42
C ARG A 110 -28.26 -26.62 25.87
N PRO A 111 -29.43 -27.17 26.30
CA PRO A 111 -29.87 -27.10 27.68
C PRO A 111 -29.14 -28.16 28.55
N VAL A 112 -27.82 -28.02 28.68
CA VAL A 112 -26.96 -28.85 29.53
C VAL A 112 -26.09 -27.96 30.41
N SER A 113 -25.47 -28.52 31.46
CA SER A 113 -24.57 -27.76 32.33
C SER A 113 -23.34 -27.21 31.58
N ASP A 114 -22.76 -26.12 32.09
CA ASP A 114 -21.56 -25.50 31.53
C ASP A 114 -20.37 -26.47 31.47
N GLU A 115 -20.20 -27.30 32.52
CA GLU A 115 -19.21 -28.39 32.53
C GLU A 115 -19.41 -29.36 31.36
N ARG A 116 -20.67 -29.62 31.00
CA ARG A 116 -20.98 -30.51 29.88
C ARG A 116 -20.74 -29.82 28.54
N LYS A 117 -21.00 -28.52 28.42
CA LYS A 117 -20.65 -27.71 27.23
C LYS A 117 -19.14 -27.72 27.01
N GLU A 118 -18.35 -27.45 28.05
CA GLU A 118 -16.87 -27.46 27.97
C GLU A 118 -16.33 -28.83 27.53
N GLN A 119 -16.92 -29.94 28.01
CA GLN A 119 -16.57 -31.28 27.54
C GLN A 119 -16.89 -31.51 26.05
N LEU A 120 -18.00 -30.96 25.54
CA LEU A 120 -18.37 -31.07 24.13
C LEU A 120 -17.44 -30.24 23.25
N GLU A 121 -17.07 -29.03 23.69
CA GLU A 121 -16.10 -28.17 23.02
C GLU A 121 -14.72 -28.86 22.92
N LYS A 122 -14.23 -29.46 24.02
CA LYS A 122 -12.98 -30.23 24.01
C LYS A 122 -13.03 -31.41 23.02
N ARG A 123 -14.17 -32.09 22.91
CA ARG A 123 -14.35 -33.19 21.94
C ARG A 123 -14.39 -32.68 20.50
N LEU A 124 -15.05 -31.55 20.27
CA LEU A 124 -15.07 -30.90 18.97
C LEU A 124 -13.66 -30.47 18.55
N ALA A 125 -12.92 -29.82 19.45
CA ALA A 125 -11.53 -29.42 19.24
C ALA A 125 -10.64 -30.63 18.91
N ASN A 126 -10.76 -31.72 19.67
CA ASN A 126 -10.01 -32.96 19.38
C ASN A 126 -10.38 -33.57 18.02
N THR A 127 -11.66 -33.51 17.63
CA THR A 127 -12.12 -34.00 16.33
C THR A 127 -11.53 -33.16 15.20
N ARG A 128 -11.60 -31.83 15.33
CA ARG A 128 -11.01 -30.88 14.38
C ARG A 128 -9.50 -31.14 14.23
N ARG A 129 -8.76 -31.18 15.33
CA ARG A 129 -7.31 -31.45 15.36
C ARG A 129 -6.92 -32.84 14.81
N THR A 130 -7.81 -33.83 14.87
CA THR A 130 -7.50 -35.19 14.39
C THR A 130 -7.79 -35.36 12.89
N PHE A 131 -8.90 -34.81 12.40
CA PHE A 131 -9.39 -35.09 11.05
C PHE A 131 -9.34 -33.91 10.10
N PHE A 132 -9.21 -32.69 10.62
CA PHE A 132 -9.30 -31.44 9.88
C PHE A 132 -8.19 -30.47 10.27
N ASN A 133 -7.03 -30.99 10.69
CA ASN A 133 -5.92 -30.17 11.17
C ASN A 133 -5.47 -29.19 10.07
N GLN A 134 -5.36 -27.92 10.39
CA GLN A 134 -4.98 -26.86 9.46
C GLN A 134 -3.50 -26.54 9.61
N ALA A 135 -2.81 -26.33 8.48
CA ALA A 135 -1.39 -26.04 8.55
C ALA A 135 -1.21 -24.66 9.23
N PRO A 136 -0.13 -24.45 9.98
CA PRO A 136 0.08 -23.16 10.62
C PRO A 136 0.30 -22.06 9.59
N THR A 137 0.03 -20.81 9.95
CA THR A 137 0.44 -19.63 9.20
C THR A 137 1.77 -19.13 9.74
N VAL A 138 2.65 -18.60 8.89
CA VAL A 138 3.93 -18.03 9.31
C VAL A 138 4.02 -16.64 8.76
N ASN A 139 4.22 -15.67 9.65
CA ASN A 139 4.42 -14.29 9.27
C ASN A 139 5.90 -14.08 8.91
N PRO A 140 6.19 -13.37 7.82
CA PRO A 140 7.55 -12.97 7.51
C PRO A 140 8.11 -12.14 8.66
N VAL A 141 9.35 -12.41 9.06
CA VAL A 141 10.04 -11.54 10.00
C VAL A 141 10.63 -10.39 9.20
N GLN A 142 10.17 -9.17 9.50
CA GLN A 142 10.81 -7.97 9.00
C GLN A 142 11.84 -7.55 10.05
N VAL A 143 13.12 -7.66 9.70
CA VAL A 143 14.22 -7.26 10.57
C VAL A 143 14.79 -5.98 10.01
N SER A 144 14.84 -4.93 10.82
CA SER A 144 15.27 -3.64 10.31
C SER A 144 15.89 -2.75 11.37
N GLY A 145 16.84 -1.91 10.94
CA GLY A 145 17.51 -0.93 11.79
C GLY A 145 18.84 -0.46 11.19
N VAL A 146 19.32 0.70 11.66
CA VAL A 146 20.67 1.25 11.40
C VAL A 146 21.71 0.53 12.29
N MET A 147 21.47 -0.74 12.63
CA MET A 147 22.15 -1.36 13.76
C MET A 147 23.36 -2.16 13.31
N ASP A 148 24.52 -1.72 13.76
CA ASP A 148 25.69 -2.57 13.85
C ASP A 148 25.45 -3.61 14.96
N GLY A 149 25.55 -4.89 14.61
CA GLY A 149 25.47 -5.99 15.58
C GLY A 149 24.31 -6.97 15.38
N PRO A 150 24.23 -8.00 16.24
CA PRO A 150 23.24 -9.08 16.11
C PRO A 150 21.83 -8.59 16.45
N ILE A 151 20.86 -9.07 15.67
CA ILE A 151 19.44 -8.77 15.81
C ILE A 151 18.71 -10.04 16.21
N SER A 152 18.04 -10.02 17.36
CA SER A 152 17.29 -11.16 17.88
C SER A 152 15.79 -10.88 17.90
N GLY A 153 15.00 -11.93 17.73
CA GLY A 153 13.55 -11.84 17.80
C GLY A 153 12.89 -13.21 17.78
N THR A 154 11.59 -13.24 17.53
CA THR A 154 10.82 -14.49 17.39
C THR A 154 10.03 -14.49 16.08
N VAL A 155 9.98 -15.64 15.42
CA VAL A 155 9.16 -15.83 14.22
C VAL A 155 7.69 -15.92 14.63
N GLY A 156 6.88 -14.97 14.18
CA GLY A 156 5.43 -15.01 14.36
C GLY A 156 4.81 -16.13 13.53
N ALA A 157 4.10 -17.06 14.16
CA ALA A 157 3.32 -18.07 13.48
C ALA A 157 2.14 -18.48 14.36
N GLU A 158 1.03 -18.85 13.72
CA GLU A 158 -0.20 -19.26 14.40
C GLU A 158 -0.65 -20.61 13.88
N ASP A 159 -1.13 -21.45 14.79
CA ASP A 159 -1.77 -22.70 14.45
C ASP A 159 -3.28 -22.60 14.72
N PRO A 160 -4.15 -22.74 13.71
CA PRO A 160 -5.59 -22.60 13.90
C PRO A 160 -6.20 -23.62 14.88
N ASP A 161 -5.51 -24.74 15.12
CA ASP A 161 -5.92 -25.83 15.99
C ASP A 161 -5.21 -25.81 17.35
N GLY A 162 -4.37 -24.80 17.60
CA GLY A 162 -3.62 -24.62 18.84
C GLY A 162 -2.48 -25.62 19.02
N ASP A 163 -2.02 -26.25 17.94
CA ASP A 163 -0.88 -27.15 17.97
C ASP A 163 0.42 -26.41 18.32
N ARG A 164 1.29 -27.11 19.06
CA ARG A 164 2.64 -26.60 19.32
C ARG A 164 3.42 -26.55 18.01
N LEU A 165 4.11 -25.43 17.81
CA LEU A 165 4.91 -25.20 16.60
C LEU A 165 6.39 -25.55 16.81
N ARG A 166 7.02 -25.95 15.70
CA ARG A 166 8.48 -26.04 15.57
C ARG A 166 8.98 -25.31 14.35
N TYR A 167 10.11 -24.64 14.51
CA TYR A 167 10.71 -23.82 13.48
C TYR A 167 12.04 -24.40 13.02
N ARG A 168 12.40 -24.08 11.79
CA ARG A 168 13.74 -24.35 11.24
C ARG A 168 14.08 -23.37 10.12
N LEU A 169 15.37 -23.21 9.90
CA LEU A 169 15.88 -22.48 8.75
C LEU A 169 15.71 -23.34 7.50
N VAL A 170 15.25 -22.73 6.42
CA VAL A 170 15.13 -23.34 5.09
C VAL A 170 16.27 -22.87 4.20
N LYS A 171 16.48 -21.55 4.16
CA LYS A 171 17.50 -20.88 3.36
C LYS A 171 18.08 -19.77 4.22
N GLY A 172 19.41 -19.72 4.31
CA GLY A 172 20.10 -18.66 5.01
C GLY A 172 20.21 -17.37 4.20
N PRO A 173 20.59 -16.27 4.86
CA PRO A 173 21.01 -15.03 4.23
C PRO A 173 22.17 -15.21 3.24
N SER A 174 22.32 -14.25 2.32
CA SER A 174 23.43 -14.20 1.36
C SER A 174 24.67 -13.54 1.96
N THR A 175 24.51 -12.58 2.87
CA THR A 175 25.62 -11.80 3.44
C THR A 175 25.80 -12.01 4.93
N GLY A 176 24.71 -11.99 5.70
CA GLY A 176 24.76 -12.24 7.14
C GLY A 176 24.80 -13.72 7.51
N THR A 177 24.54 -14.00 8.77
CA THR A 177 24.27 -15.35 9.29
C THR A 177 23.01 -15.33 10.13
N VAL A 178 22.24 -16.43 10.14
CA VAL A 178 21.05 -16.53 10.99
C VAL A 178 21.02 -17.87 11.72
N THR A 179 20.76 -17.81 13.01
CA THR A 179 20.47 -18.98 13.84
C THR A 179 19.00 -18.94 14.23
N ILE A 180 18.30 -20.08 14.15
CA ILE A 180 16.89 -20.20 14.56
C ILE A 180 16.71 -21.38 15.53
N GLY A 181 16.12 -21.08 16.68
CA GLY A 181 15.68 -22.01 17.69
C GLY A 181 14.41 -22.76 17.28
N LYS A 182 14.19 -23.93 17.89
CA LYS A 182 13.00 -24.76 17.63
C LYS A 182 11.70 -24.11 18.12
N ASP A 183 11.80 -23.15 19.02
CA ASP A 183 10.73 -22.32 19.57
C ASP A 183 10.43 -21.08 18.73
N GLY A 184 11.19 -20.85 17.66
CA GLY A 184 11.02 -19.69 16.78
C GLY A 184 11.87 -18.49 17.16
N SER A 185 12.64 -18.56 18.26
CA SER A 185 13.67 -17.55 18.55
C SER A 185 14.69 -17.52 17.40
N TYR A 186 15.13 -16.34 16.98
CA TYR A 186 16.18 -16.21 15.97
C TYR A 186 17.21 -15.17 16.39
N THR A 187 18.41 -15.27 15.82
CA THR A 187 19.44 -14.23 15.86
C THR A 187 20.08 -14.13 14.49
N TYR A 188 19.90 -12.97 13.86
CA TYR A 188 20.57 -12.58 12.62
C TYR A 188 21.81 -11.76 12.97
N THR A 189 22.97 -12.10 12.43
CA THR A 189 24.19 -11.29 12.52
C THR A 189 24.49 -10.76 11.14
N PRO A 190 24.43 -9.44 10.90
CA PRO A 190 24.84 -8.84 9.64
C PRO A 190 26.29 -9.23 9.29
N GLY A 191 26.59 -9.30 8.01
CA GLY A 191 27.99 -9.36 7.56
C GLY A 191 28.71 -8.06 7.95
N GLU A 192 30.03 -8.13 8.12
CA GLU A 192 30.84 -6.94 8.43
C GLU A 192 30.66 -5.87 7.35
N GLY A 193 30.28 -4.65 7.76
CA GLY A 193 30.03 -3.52 6.85
C GLY A 193 28.85 -3.72 5.90
N PHE A 194 27.96 -4.69 6.14
CA PHE A 194 26.83 -4.96 5.28
C PHE A 194 25.87 -3.76 5.21
N THR A 195 25.61 -3.28 4.00
CA THR A 195 24.51 -2.36 3.68
C THR A 195 23.71 -2.94 2.52
N GLY A 196 22.38 -2.95 2.65
CA GLY A 196 21.47 -3.41 1.61
C GLY A 196 20.36 -4.31 2.14
N VAL A 197 19.91 -5.20 1.27
CA VAL A 197 18.83 -6.15 1.54
C VAL A 197 19.38 -7.57 1.65
N ASP A 198 18.99 -8.28 2.69
CA ASP A 198 19.30 -9.70 2.88
C ASP A 198 18.00 -10.47 3.14
N THR A 199 17.95 -11.76 2.83
CA THR A 199 16.74 -12.56 3.04
C THR A 199 17.04 -13.94 3.57
N PHE A 200 16.18 -14.42 4.47
CA PHE A 200 16.23 -15.80 4.95
C PHE A 200 14.84 -16.41 4.99
N VAL A 201 14.74 -17.71 4.73
CA VAL A 201 13.45 -18.41 4.70
C VAL A 201 13.32 -19.28 5.93
N VAL A 202 12.23 -19.09 6.68
CA VAL A 202 11.86 -19.90 7.84
C VAL A 202 10.72 -20.83 7.48
N ALA A 203 10.74 -22.02 8.07
CA ALA A 203 9.66 -22.99 8.03
C ALA A 203 9.08 -23.17 9.44
N ALA A 204 7.76 -23.07 9.59
CA ALA A 204 7.05 -23.55 10.78
C ALA A 204 6.25 -24.82 10.47
N ARG A 205 6.19 -25.71 11.45
CA ARG A 205 5.46 -26.97 11.40
C ARG A 205 4.71 -27.18 12.70
N ASP A 206 3.44 -27.54 12.59
CA ASP A 206 2.67 -28.03 13.72
C ASP A 206 3.12 -29.45 14.13
N LEU A 207 2.97 -29.76 15.42
CA LEU A 207 3.22 -31.09 15.97
C LEU A 207 1.95 -31.96 16.03
N GLY A 208 0.86 -31.49 15.44
CA GLY A 208 -0.41 -32.19 15.37
C GLY A 208 -0.37 -33.38 14.41
N LEU A 209 -1.50 -34.09 14.37
CA LEU A 209 -1.66 -35.15 13.39
C LEU A 209 -1.82 -34.50 12.01
N HIS A 210 -1.02 -34.94 11.03
CA HIS A 210 -0.99 -34.33 9.70
C HIS A 210 -2.12 -34.84 8.79
N VAL A 211 -3.37 -34.74 9.27
CA VAL A 211 -4.57 -35.22 8.56
C VAL A 211 -5.56 -34.08 8.41
N ASN A 212 -5.99 -33.86 7.16
CA ASN A 212 -7.10 -32.98 6.84
C ASN A 212 -7.93 -33.61 5.72
N LEU A 213 -9.15 -34.04 6.04
CA LEU A 213 -10.02 -34.74 5.09
C LEU A 213 -10.56 -33.83 3.98
N LEU A 214 -10.55 -32.51 4.16
CA LEU A 214 -10.91 -31.53 3.15
C LEU A 214 -9.70 -31.02 2.36
N ASN A 215 -8.49 -31.30 2.84
CA ASN A 215 -7.23 -30.97 2.18
C ASN A 215 -6.19 -32.07 2.40
N TRP A 216 -6.40 -33.23 1.76
CA TRP A 216 -5.57 -34.43 1.96
C TRP A 216 -4.08 -34.22 1.68
N PHE A 217 -3.75 -33.22 0.86
CA PHE A 217 -2.39 -32.86 0.48
C PHE A 217 -1.91 -31.54 1.12
N ARG A 218 -2.48 -31.16 2.28
CA ARG A 218 -2.02 -29.97 3.01
C ARG A 218 -0.50 -30.07 3.26
N PRO A 219 0.27 -28.98 3.12
CA PRO A 219 1.69 -29.00 3.42
C PRO A 219 1.95 -29.23 4.92
N ALA A 220 2.97 -30.02 5.26
CA ALA A 220 3.43 -30.23 6.65
C ALA A 220 4.24 -29.08 7.24
N VAL A 221 4.49 -28.08 6.42
CA VAL A 221 5.34 -26.94 6.76
C VAL A 221 4.82 -25.76 5.98
N THR A 222 4.63 -24.64 6.66
CA THR A 222 4.41 -23.34 6.05
C THR A 222 5.71 -22.55 6.09
N ARG A 223 5.98 -21.75 5.06
CA ARG A 223 7.24 -21.03 4.90
C ARG A 223 6.97 -19.54 4.78
N ALA A 224 7.87 -18.74 5.36
CA ALA A 224 7.89 -17.30 5.17
C ALA A 224 9.31 -16.85 4.85
N GLU A 225 9.42 -15.94 3.87
CA GLU A 225 10.65 -15.20 3.61
C GLU A 225 10.71 -14.00 4.53
N SER A 226 11.80 -13.89 5.28
CA SER A 226 12.10 -12.78 6.17
C SER A 226 13.09 -11.87 5.47
N ILE A 227 12.81 -10.57 5.45
CA ILE A 227 13.63 -9.56 4.77
C ILE A 227 14.37 -8.74 5.83
N ILE A 228 15.66 -8.51 5.58
CA ILE A 228 16.53 -7.63 6.35
C ILE A 228 16.74 -6.36 5.53
N ASN A 229 16.36 -5.20 6.08
CA ASN A 229 16.65 -3.91 5.48
C ASN A 229 17.65 -3.15 6.36
N HIS A 230 18.92 -3.20 5.98
CA HIS A 230 19.99 -2.47 6.67
C HIS A 230 20.53 -1.37 5.77
N ARG A 231 20.16 -0.11 6.03
CA ARG A 231 20.56 1.06 5.22
C ARG A 231 20.33 0.84 3.71
N ALA A 232 19.24 0.15 3.38
CA ALA A 232 18.91 -0.26 2.01
C ALA A 232 18.34 0.90 1.17
N ILE A 233 17.81 1.93 1.83
CA ILE A 233 17.40 3.18 1.20
C ILE A 233 18.48 4.20 1.53
N THR A 234 19.06 4.78 0.51
CA THR A 234 20.04 5.86 0.64
C THR A 234 19.56 7.08 -0.14
N PHE A 235 20.15 8.24 0.13
CA PHE A 235 19.72 9.49 -0.46
C PHE A 235 20.89 10.17 -1.16
N ALA A 236 20.63 10.71 -2.36
CA ALA A 236 21.53 11.58 -3.08
C ALA A 236 20.96 12.99 -3.09
N PHE A 237 21.58 13.89 -2.33
CA PHE A 237 21.16 15.29 -2.23
C PHE A 237 22.04 16.20 -3.09
N THR A 238 21.40 16.90 -4.03
CA THR A 238 21.98 18.06 -4.71
C THR A 238 21.49 19.32 -4.02
N TYR A 239 22.39 20.23 -3.66
CA TYR A 239 22.05 21.49 -3.01
C TYR A 239 22.18 22.64 -4.02
N ALA A 240 21.11 23.40 -4.20
CA ALA A 240 21.01 24.48 -5.18
C ALA A 240 20.49 25.77 -4.53
N GLY A 241 20.42 26.85 -5.31
CA GLY A 241 19.96 28.16 -4.86
C GLY A 241 21.02 28.95 -4.09
N LEU A 242 20.60 29.65 -3.04
CA LEU A 242 21.48 30.46 -2.18
C LEU A 242 22.46 29.60 -1.38
N ASP A 243 23.58 30.20 -0.96
CA ASP A 243 24.58 29.54 -0.10
C ASP A 243 24.14 29.51 1.38
N GLU A 244 22.99 28.88 1.62
CA GLU A 244 22.39 28.72 2.95
C GLU A 244 22.51 27.28 3.46
N TRP A 245 22.92 26.32 2.63
CA TRP A 245 23.04 24.92 3.03
C TRP A 245 24.33 24.66 3.83
N THR A 246 24.31 25.05 5.10
CA THR A 246 25.39 24.78 6.07
C THR A 246 25.54 23.28 6.35
N ALA A 247 26.70 22.87 6.86
CA ALA A 247 26.93 21.46 7.24
C ALA A 247 25.88 20.94 8.23
N ASP A 248 25.46 21.77 9.19
CA ASP A 248 24.47 21.40 10.19
C ASP A 248 23.07 21.21 9.58
N ARG A 249 22.68 22.07 8.62
CA ARG A 249 21.40 21.94 7.89
C ARG A 249 21.39 20.69 7.02
N LYS A 250 22.48 20.40 6.32
CA LYS A 250 22.65 19.16 5.53
C LYS A 250 22.54 17.92 6.42
N ALA A 251 23.22 17.93 7.56
CA ALA A 251 23.16 16.83 8.53
C ALA A 251 21.76 16.68 9.15
N ALA A 252 21.05 17.77 9.43
CA ALA A 252 19.68 17.74 9.93
C ALA A 252 18.71 17.15 8.91
N PHE A 253 18.84 17.53 7.63
CA PHE A 253 18.04 16.95 6.56
C PHE A 253 18.32 15.46 6.40
N GLN A 254 19.60 15.04 6.42
CA GLN A 254 19.96 13.62 6.37
C GLN A 254 19.34 12.83 7.53
N ARG A 255 19.34 13.37 8.76
CA ARG A 255 18.67 12.72 9.91
C ARG A 255 17.17 12.55 9.71
N ALA A 256 16.51 13.55 9.12
CA ALA A 256 15.09 13.46 8.77
C ALA A 256 14.85 12.38 7.70
N ALA A 257 15.69 12.33 6.66
CA ALA A 257 15.62 11.35 5.59
C ALA A 257 15.84 9.92 6.10
N ASP A 258 16.88 9.70 6.91
CA ASP A 258 17.18 8.41 7.53
C ASP A 258 16.04 7.94 8.45
N TYR A 259 15.40 8.88 9.16
CA TYR A 259 14.23 8.59 9.98
C TYR A 259 13.06 8.10 9.12
N ILE A 260 12.71 8.81 8.04
CA ILE A 260 11.60 8.44 7.14
C ILE A 260 11.90 7.12 6.42
N ALA A 261 13.09 6.96 5.83
CA ALA A 261 13.55 5.69 5.24
C ALA A 261 13.45 4.52 6.24
N GLY A 262 13.60 4.83 7.52
CA GLY A 262 13.33 3.95 8.64
C GLY A 262 11.87 3.48 8.81
N PHE A 263 10.97 3.67 7.86
CA PHE A 263 9.64 3.05 7.91
C PHE A 263 9.41 2.08 6.76
N PHE A 264 10.25 2.09 5.73
CA PHE A 264 9.95 1.40 4.47
C PHE A 264 10.77 0.13 4.30
N VAL A 265 10.14 -0.89 3.71
CA VAL A 265 10.78 -2.14 3.31
C VAL A 265 10.94 -2.14 1.80
N VAL A 266 12.19 -2.21 1.35
CA VAL A 266 12.59 -2.38 -0.06
C VAL A 266 13.17 -3.77 -0.30
N ARG A 267 13.00 -4.30 -1.52
CA ARG A 267 13.51 -5.63 -1.91
C ARG A 267 14.89 -5.59 -2.54
N THR A 268 15.29 -4.43 -3.02
CA THR A 268 16.62 -4.14 -3.55
C THR A 268 17.13 -2.85 -2.89
N PRO A 269 18.45 -2.67 -2.75
CA PRO A 269 19.00 -1.38 -2.35
C PRO A 269 18.64 -0.31 -3.39
N ILE A 270 18.26 0.88 -2.92
CA ILE A 270 17.82 1.99 -3.77
C ILE A 270 18.49 3.31 -3.35
N VAL A 271 18.54 4.27 -4.28
CA VAL A 271 19.12 5.60 -4.07
C VAL A 271 18.10 6.65 -4.48
N LEU A 272 17.47 7.28 -3.50
CA LEU A 272 16.48 8.31 -3.75
C LEU A 272 17.17 9.67 -4.01
N SER A 273 16.89 10.27 -5.15
CA SER A 273 17.61 11.47 -5.63
C SER A 273 16.77 12.74 -5.48
N TYR A 274 17.33 13.75 -4.82
CA TYR A 274 16.65 14.99 -4.48
C TYR A 274 17.49 16.22 -4.86
N GLU A 275 16.81 17.29 -5.27
CA GLU A 275 17.38 18.63 -5.36
C GLU A 275 16.75 19.53 -4.29
N LEU A 276 17.60 20.12 -3.46
CA LEU A 276 17.21 20.97 -2.34
C LEU A 276 17.64 22.41 -2.62
N THR A 277 16.68 23.27 -2.90
CA THR A 277 16.91 24.65 -3.35
C THR A 277 16.68 25.63 -2.21
N ALA A 278 17.74 26.36 -1.84
CA ALA A 278 17.65 27.42 -0.85
C ALA A 278 17.11 28.71 -1.47
N ILE A 279 16.04 29.24 -0.90
CA ILE A 279 15.48 30.56 -1.21
C ILE A 279 15.50 31.45 0.06
N ASN A 280 15.40 32.76 -0.13
CA ASN A 280 15.29 33.72 0.97
C ASN A 280 14.31 34.81 0.54
N ASP A 281 13.02 34.54 0.78
CA ASP A 281 11.94 35.46 0.42
C ASP A 281 11.01 35.67 1.62
N PRO A 282 11.12 36.79 2.35
CA PRO A 282 10.24 37.09 3.48
C PRO A 282 8.80 37.42 3.04
N GLY A 283 8.54 37.61 1.75
CA GLY A 283 7.20 37.78 1.19
C GLY A 283 6.52 36.46 0.83
N TYR A 284 7.24 35.33 0.93
CA TYR A 284 6.71 34.00 0.67
C TYR A 284 6.50 33.24 1.99
N ASP A 285 5.24 33.12 2.40
CA ASP A 285 4.85 32.55 3.71
C ASP A 285 5.07 31.03 3.82
N VAL A 286 5.45 30.37 2.73
CA VAL A 286 5.75 28.94 2.71
C VAL A 286 7.16 28.71 3.24
N THR A 287 7.28 27.87 4.26
CA THR A 287 8.55 27.54 4.93
C THR A 287 9.39 26.58 4.09
N ALA A 288 8.74 25.58 3.49
CA ALA A 288 9.29 24.67 2.52
C ALA A 288 8.15 24.12 1.64
N ASP A 289 8.47 23.67 0.44
CA ASP A 289 7.55 22.93 -0.43
C ASP A 289 8.25 21.77 -1.11
N THR A 290 7.45 20.81 -1.58
CA THR A 290 7.93 19.63 -2.31
C THR A 290 7.20 19.51 -3.63
N LEU A 291 7.97 19.21 -4.67
CA LEU A 291 7.47 18.76 -5.96
C LEU A 291 8.09 17.40 -6.29
N ALA A 292 7.24 16.38 -6.45
CA ALA A 292 7.68 15.04 -6.82
C ALA A 292 7.47 14.77 -8.32
N ALA A 293 8.37 14.00 -8.92
CA ALA A 293 8.14 13.34 -10.19
C ALA A 293 7.11 12.20 -10.01
N PHE A 294 6.35 11.90 -11.06
CA PHE A 294 5.33 10.87 -11.07
C PHE A 294 5.55 9.90 -12.24
N THR A 295 5.11 8.66 -12.06
CA THR A 295 5.08 7.66 -13.13
C THR A 295 4.21 8.13 -14.30
N GLU A 296 4.50 7.64 -15.50
CA GLU A 296 3.71 7.98 -16.70
C GLU A 296 2.24 7.49 -16.64
N PRO A 297 1.29 8.25 -17.21
CA PRO A 297 -0.14 7.89 -17.28
C PRO A 297 -0.43 6.67 -18.17
N PRO A 298 -1.63 6.05 -18.07
CA PRO A 298 -2.87 6.55 -17.44
C PRO A 298 -3.19 6.02 -16.05
N GLY A 299 -4.04 6.75 -15.32
CA GLY A 299 -4.70 6.29 -14.10
C GLY A 299 -4.23 7.02 -12.84
N PHE A 300 -4.13 6.26 -11.75
CA PHE A 300 -3.62 6.71 -10.47
C PHE A 300 -2.10 6.49 -10.42
N LEU A 301 -1.35 7.57 -10.52
CA LEU A 301 0.10 7.63 -10.64
C LEU A 301 0.75 7.54 -9.26
N GLN A 302 1.88 6.84 -9.21
CA GLN A 302 2.75 6.87 -8.04
C GLN A 302 3.75 8.02 -8.20
N THR A 303 4.23 8.58 -7.09
CA THR A 303 5.47 9.35 -7.18
C THR A 303 6.60 8.41 -7.64
N SER A 304 7.61 8.91 -8.34
CA SER A 304 8.73 8.07 -8.78
C SER A 304 9.46 7.43 -7.60
N ILE A 305 9.53 8.13 -6.46
CA ILE A 305 10.03 7.60 -5.17
C ILE A 305 9.15 6.48 -4.62
N GLN A 306 7.82 6.68 -4.60
CA GLN A 306 6.87 5.65 -4.17
C GLN A 306 7.02 4.39 -5.03
N HIS A 307 7.11 4.57 -6.34
CA HIS A 307 7.31 3.48 -7.29
C HIS A 307 8.62 2.73 -7.01
N GLU A 308 9.74 3.42 -6.88
CA GLU A 308 11.04 2.80 -6.64
C GLU A 308 11.10 2.06 -5.30
N ILE A 309 10.49 2.59 -4.24
CA ILE A 309 10.41 1.89 -2.95
C ILE A 309 9.62 0.58 -3.08
N ILE A 310 8.50 0.61 -3.80
CA ILE A 310 7.61 -0.55 -3.95
C ILE A 310 8.23 -1.61 -4.87
N THR A 311 8.82 -1.19 -5.99
CA THR A 311 9.24 -2.10 -7.07
C THR A 311 10.74 -2.37 -7.09
N GLY A 312 11.54 -1.49 -6.51
CA GLY A 312 13.00 -1.47 -6.63
C GLY A 312 13.51 -0.91 -7.96
N VAL A 313 12.63 -0.32 -8.78
CA VAL A 313 12.95 0.20 -10.12
C VAL A 313 12.94 1.72 -10.10
N ASP A 314 14.10 2.32 -10.38
CA ASP A 314 14.22 3.75 -10.63
C ASP A 314 13.76 4.09 -12.06
N VAL A 315 12.59 4.71 -12.16
CA VAL A 315 11.99 5.16 -13.43
C VAL A 315 12.62 6.43 -13.98
N GLU A 316 13.33 7.20 -13.15
CA GLU A 316 14.02 8.43 -13.54
C GLU A 316 15.46 8.18 -14.02
N ALA A 317 15.92 6.91 -13.94
CA ALA A 317 17.23 6.48 -14.41
C ALA A 317 18.41 7.31 -13.83
N GLY A 318 18.35 7.61 -12.54
CA GLY A 318 19.34 8.34 -11.77
C GLY A 318 19.16 9.86 -11.80
N ALA A 319 18.12 10.37 -12.45
CA ALA A 319 17.77 11.80 -12.40
C ALA A 319 17.09 12.17 -11.06
N THR A 320 16.96 13.47 -10.81
CA THR A 320 16.27 14.00 -9.63
C THR A 320 14.80 13.57 -9.62
N GLN A 321 14.38 12.92 -8.55
CA GLN A 321 13.02 12.38 -8.40
C GLN A 321 12.10 13.33 -7.63
N ALA A 322 12.66 14.18 -6.77
CA ALA A 322 11.90 15.22 -6.08
C ALA A 322 12.74 16.48 -5.87
N PHE A 323 12.05 17.61 -5.93
CA PHE A 323 12.59 18.94 -5.73
C PHE A 323 11.97 19.51 -4.46
N MET A 324 12.77 20.17 -3.63
CA MET A 324 12.26 20.87 -2.46
C MET A 324 12.82 22.27 -2.39
N ASN A 325 11.94 23.26 -2.24
CA ASN A 325 12.37 24.62 -1.94
C ASN A 325 12.39 24.82 -0.42
N TRP A 326 13.40 25.52 0.07
CA TRP A 326 13.56 25.82 1.49
C TRP A 326 13.74 27.31 1.71
N ASN A 327 12.82 27.92 2.46
CA ASN A 327 12.85 29.35 2.69
C ASN A 327 13.64 29.71 3.97
N PHE A 328 14.87 30.20 3.76
CA PHE A 328 15.77 30.66 4.81
C PHE A 328 15.57 32.13 5.22
N ALA A 329 14.50 32.78 4.75
CA ALA A 329 14.04 34.05 5.34
C ALA A 329 13.62 33.87 6.82
N TRP A 330 13.22 32.64 7.18
CA TRP A 330 12.83 32.26 8.54
C TRP A 330 14.02 31.70 9.32
N LYS A 331 13.97 31.78 10.66
CA LYS A 331 14.99 31.17 11.52
C LYS A 331 14.70 29.68 11.71
N TRP A 332 15.75 28.87 11.76
CA TRP A 332 15.65 27.42 11.72
C TRP A 332 16.52 26.77 12.79
N ALA A 333 15.90 25.96 13.63
CA ALA A 333 16.59 25.08 14.57
C ALA A 333 16.92 23.75 13.89
N THR A 334 18.21 23.39 13.83
CA THR A 334 18.68 22.11 13.25
C THR A 334 18.88 21.01 14.29
N GLY A 335 18.92 21.37 15.57
CA GLY A 335 19.14 20.47 16.71
C GLY A 335 17.85 20.00 17.37
N ASP A 336 17.96 19.58 18.63
CA ASP A 336 16.83 19.10 19.43
C ASP A 336 16.14 20.20 20.23
N VAL A 337 16.81 21.33 20.42
CA VAL A 337 16.25 22.52 21.06
C VAL A 337 15.80 23.48 19.97
N VAL A 338 14.53 23.89 20.02
CA VAL A 338 13.93 24.86 19.10
C VAL A 338 13.53 26.08 19.92
N ALA A 339 14.11 27.24 19.62
CA ALA A 339 13.74 28.48 20.32
C ALA A 339 12.38 29.01 19.86
N ASP A 340 11.73 29.84 20.69
CA ASP A 340 10.40 30.41 20.45
C ASP A 340 10.27 31.16 19.11
N ASP A 341 11.37 31.64 18.53
CA ASP A 341 11.44 32.37 17.27
C ASP A 341 12.05 31.56 16.10
N GLU A 342 12.22 30.26 16.28
CA GLU A 342 12.75 29.33 15.27
C GLU A 342 11.71 28.29 14.83
N TYR A 343 11.76 27.91 13.55
CA TYR A 343 11.04 26.75 13.04
C TYR A 343 11.89 25.47 13.21
N ASP A 344 11.21 24.35 13.43
CA ASP A 344 11.85 23.05 13.53
C ASP A 344 12.20 22.49 12.14
N PHE A 345 13.49 22.55 11.79
CA PHE A 345 13.98 22.08 10.51
C PHE A 345 13.73 20.59 10.28
N GLN A 346 13.91 19.76 11.31
CA GLN A 346 13.79 18.31 11.18
C GLN A 346 12.32 17.87 11.06
N ASN A 347 11.39 18.55 11.75
CA ASN A 347 9.96 18.33 11.57
C ASN A 347 9.53 18.68 10.13
N THR A 348 9.84 19.88 9.65
CA THR A 348 9.46 20.30 8.29
C THR A 348 10.09 19.39 7.22
N ALA A 349 11.35 18.99 7.39
CA ALA A 349 11.97 18.06 6.44
C ALA A 349 11.24 16.71 6.37
N ARG A 350 10.78 16.18 7.52
CA ARG A 350 10.01 14.93 7.57
C ARG A 350 8.64 15.07 6.89
N HIS A 351 7.98 16.21 7.05
CA HIS A 351 6.72 16.55 6.38
C HIS A 351 6.90 16.56 4.86
N GLU A 352 7.87 17.33 4.36
CA GLU A 352 8.18 17.44 2.94
C GLU A 352 8.59 16.09 2.32
N LEU A 353 9.37 15.29 3.05
CA LEU A 353 9.69 13.93 2.63
C LEU A 353 8.42 13.08 2.46
N LEU A 354 7.46 13.12 3.39
CA LEU A 354 6.22 12.33 3.24
C LEU A 354 5.39 12.72 2.01
N HIS A 355 5.40 14.00 1.61
CA HIS A 355 4.85 14.41 0.33
C HIS A 355 5.55 13.71 -0.85
N SER A 356 6.89 13.69 -0.87
CA SER A 356 7.64 13.00 -1.94
C SER A 356 7.40 11.48 -1.96
N PHE A 357 7.06 10.89 -0.81
CA PHE A 357 6.72 9.46 -0.70
C PHE A 357 5.26 9.18 -1.11
N GLY A 358 4.47 10.18 -1.49
CA GLY A 358 3.18 9.97 -2.13
C GLY A 358 1.97 10.32 -1.28
N ILE A 359 2.12 10.91 -0.09
CA ILE A 359 1.01 11.67 0.54
C ILE A 359 0.89 12.99 -0.22
N TYR A 360 0.41 12.93 -1.46
CA TYR A 360 0.45 14.05 -2.39
C TYR A 360 -0.73 13.97 -3.34
N SER A 361 -1.66 14.91 -3.24
CA SER A 361 -2.76 15.04 -4.19
C SER A 361 -2.29 15.70 -5.49
N LEU A 362 -2.61 15.08 -6.62
CA LEU A 362 -2.44 15.64 -7.95
C LEU A 362 -3.72 16.29 -8.49
N ILE A 363 -4.77 16.36 -7.69
CA ILE A 363 -6.06 16.85 -8.16
C ILE A 363 -5.93 18.32 -8.58
N SER A 364 -5.81 18.51 -9.88
CA SER A 364 -6.14 19.73 -10.57
C SER A 364 -7.23 19.37 -11.56
N SER A 365 -8.27 20.19 -11.61
CA SER A 365 -9.65 19.81 -11.92
C SER A 365 -9.97 19.19 -13.29
N ASP A 366 -9.00 18.78 -14.13
CA ASP A 366 -9.26 17.98 -15.35
C ASP A 366 -8.04 17.37 -16.06
N ILE A 367 -6.91 17.12 -15.38
CA ILE A 367 -5.69 16.63 -16.07
C ILE A 367 -5.77 15.17 -16.57
N GLY A 368 -6.79 14.40 -16.14
CA GLY A 368 -7.05 13.04 -16.63
C GLY A 368 -6.18 11.94 -16.02
N TYR A 369 -5.42 12.27 -14.98
CA TYR A 369 -4.64 11.37 -14.13
C TYR A 369 -4.57 11.97 -12.72
N TRP A 370 -4.39 11.11 -11.72
CA TRP A 370 -4.43 11.48 -10.30
C TRP A 370 -3.32 10.73 -9.57
N SER A 371 -3.03 11.05 -8.32
CA SER A 371 -2.08 10.25 -7.53
C SER A 371 -2.75 8.98 -6.97
N VAL A 372 -1.99 7.93 -6.66
CA VAL A 372 -2.52 6.77 -5.90
C VAL A 372 -3.19 7.22 -4.59
N TYR A 373 -2.65 8.24 -3.94
CA TYR A 373 -3.27 8.85 -2.77
C TYR A 373 -4.69 9.38 -3.04
N ASP A 374 -4.90 10.03 -4.19
CA ASP A 374 -6.21 10.57 -4.56
C ASP A 374 -7.29 9.48 -4.67
N SER A 375 -6.93 8.25 -5.06
CA SER A 375 -7.88 7.14 -5.17
C SER A 375 -8.62 6.82 -3.86
N PHE A 376 -8.05 7.24 -2.73
CA PHE A 376 -8.61 7.07 -1.39
C PHE A 376 -9.42 8.27 -0.90
N LEU A 377 -9.60 9.31 -1.71
CA LEU A 377 -10.39 10.45 -1.28
C LEU A 377 -11.88 10.12 -1.25
N THR A 378 -12.51 10.47 -0.13
CA THR A 378 -13.93 10.24 0.14
C THR A 378 -14.59 11.47 0.73
N THR A 379 -15.91 11.43 0.79
CA THR A 379 -16.73 12.25 1.70
C THR A 379 -16.64 11.72 3.13
N GLU A 380 -17.21 12.45 4.10
CA GLU A 380 -17.22 12.08 5.53
C GLU A 380 -17.83 10.69 5.78
N ASP A 381 -18.85 10.31 5.02
CA ASP A 381 -19.53 9.01 5.11
C ASP A 381 -18.79 7.87 4.40
N GLY A 382 -17.61 8.14 3.83
CA GLY A 382 -16.79 7.15 3.13
C GLY A 382 -17.17 6.95 1.66
N THR A 383 -18.07 7.76 1.10
CA THR A 383 -18.36 7.68 -0.34
C THR A 383 -17.19 8.20 -1.15
N SER A 384 -16.64 7.39 -2.06
CA SER A 384 -15.53 7.81 -2.92
C SER A 384 -15.85 9.08 -3.72
N LEU A 385 -14.85 9.96 -3.84
CA LEU A 385 -14.89 11.12 -4.74
C LEU A 385 -14.71 10.72 -6.21
N PHE A 386 -14.34 9.46 -6.48
CA PHE A 386 -14.16 8.91 -7.81
C PHE A 386 -15.35 8.01 -8.20
N GLY A 387 -15.78 8.11 -9.45
CA GLY A 387 -16.76 7.22 -10.04
C GLY A 387 -16.14 5.85 -10.40
N PRO A 388 -16.98 4.86 -10.77
CA PRO A 388 -16.50 3.53 -11.20
C PRO A 388 -15.61 3.56 -12.46
N ASP A 389 -15.61 4.67 -13.19
CA ASP A 389 -14.78 4.92 -14.36
C ASP A 389 -13.41 5.55 -14.02
N GLY A 390 -13.09 5.69 -12.72
CA GLY A 390 -11.84 6.26 -12.24
C GLY A 390 -11.73 7.78 -12.41
N LYS A 391 -12.84 8.46 -12.71
CA LYS A 391 -12.89 9.92 -12.85
C LYS A 391 -13.50 10.56 -11.62
N LEU A 392 -13.13 11.82 -11.37
CA LEU A 392 -13.78 12.60 -10.32
C LEU A 392 -15.28 12.69 -10.60
N ARG A 393 -16.08 12.51 -9.54
CA ARG A 393 -17.51 12.75 -9.61
C ARG A 393 -17.80 14.22 -9.87
N PRO A 394 -18.94 14.56 -10.50
CA PRO A 394 -19.28 15.95 -10.80
C PRO A 394 -19.35 16.87 -9.56
N ASP A 395 -19.67 16.33 -8.39
CA ASP A 395 -19.76 17.05 -7.12
C ASP A 395 -18.46 16.99 -6.30
N ALA A 396 -17.46 16.21 -6.72
CA ALA A 396 -16.22 16.01 -5.95
C ALA A 396 -15.46 17.32 -5.71
N GLN A 397 -15.48 18.24 -6.68
CA GLN A 397 -14.77 19.52 -6.58
C GLN A 397 -15.23 20.35 -5.38
N GLU A 398 -16.52 20.29 -5.02
CA GLU A 398 -17.02 21.02 -3.85
C GLU A 398 -16.36 20.54 -2.56
N TYR A 399 -16.15 19.22 -2.41
CA TYR A 399 -15.47 18.65 -1.24
C TYR A 399 -13.97 18.99 -1.25
N ILE A 400 -13.33 18.95 -2.42
CA ILE A 400 -11.91 19.31 -2.59
C ILE A 400 -11.68 20.78 -2.21
N ASP A 401 -12.59 21.68 -2.58
CA ASP A 401 -12.54 23.11 -2.25
C ASP A 401 -12.91 23.40 -0.77
N GLY A 402 -13.09 22.36 0.05
CA GLY A 402 -13.42 22.48 1.47
C GLY A 402 -14.91 22.74 1.76
N LEU A 403 -15.77 22.77 0.73
CA LEU A 403 -17.23 22.87 0.88
C LEU A 403 -17.82 21.51 1.26
N ASN A 404 -19.11 21.49 1.65
CA ASN A 404 -19.84 20.27 2.02
C ASN A 404 -19.14 19.36 3.05
N GLY A 405 -18.37 19.96 3.95
CA GLY A 405 -17.63 19.22 4.98
C GLY A 405 -16.17 18.92 4.64
N GLY A 406 -15.73 19.15 3.40
CA GLY A 406 -14.37 18.91 2.94
C GLY A 406 -14.13 17.46 2.46
N ALA A 407 -12.94 17.22 1.91
CA ALA A 407 -12.48 15.89 1.55
C ALA A 407 -11.93 15.13 2.77
N TYR A 408 -12.01 13.80 2.69
CA TYR A 408 -11.49 12.88 3.70
C TYR A 408 -10.60 11.84 3.04
N PHE A 409 -9.67 11.26 3.79
CA PHE A 409 -8.92 10.08 3.37
C PHE A 409 -9.61 8.81 3.91
N GLY A 410 -10.11 7.99 2.99
CA GLY A 410 -10.92 6.80 3.27
C GLY A 410 -10.20 5.47 3.03
N GLY A 411 -8.87 5.43 3.16
CA GLY A 411 -8.11 4.19 3.07
C GLY A 411 -8.48 3.19 4.18
N PRO A 412 -8.61 1.88 3.89
CA PRO A 412 -9.10 0.90 4.86
C PRO A 412 -8.19 0.73 6.08
N HIS A 413 -6.86 0.77 5.93
CA HIS A 413 -5.95 0.72 7.09
C HIS A 413 -6.09 1.98 7.92
N ALA A 414 -6.18 3.14 7.28
CA ALA A 414 -6.30 4.43 7.95
C ALA A 414 -7.65 4.56 8.69
N ILE A 415 -8.75 4.07 8.09
CA ILE A 415 -10.05 3.91 8.77
C ILE A 415 -9.94 2.93 9.93
N ALA A 416 -9.22 1.82 9.80
CA ALA A 416 -9.04 0.89 10.92
C ALA A 416 -8.24 1.54 12.08
N ALA A 417 -7.28 2.41 11.77
CA ALA A 417 -6.48 3.13 12.76
C ALA A 417 -7.24 4.27 13.45
N TYR A 418 -8.08 5.01 12.71
CA TYR A 418 -8.80 6.18 13.23
C TYR A 418 -10.25 5.90 13.65
N GLY A 419 -10.85 4.83 13.12
CA GLY A 419 -12.24 4.41 13.32
C GLY A 419 -13.24 4.96 12.29
N LYS A 420 -12.83 5.88 11.41
CA LYS A 420 -13.65 6.52 10.37
C LYS A 420 -12.76 7.18 9.30
N PRO A 421 -13.31 7.70 8.18
CA PRO A 421 -12.52 8.50 7.24
C PRO A 421 -11.83 9.69 7.92
N ILE A 422 -10.60 9.99 7.51
CA ILE A 422 -9.73 10.97 8.15
C ILE A 422 -9.96 12.35 7.53
N PRO A 423 -10.30 13.38 8.31
CA PRO A 423 -10.54 14.71 7.78
C PRO A 423 -9.25 15.34 7.25
N LEU A 424 -9.32 15.83 6.01
CA LEU A 424 -8.22 16.52 5.35
C LEU A 424 -8.42 18.03 5.44
N SER A 425 -7.33 18.78 5.29
CA SER A 425 -7.39 20.23 5.30
C SER A 425 -8.33 20.74 4.20
N LYS A 426 -9.10 21.76 4.59
CA LYS A 426 -9.99 22.51 3.70
C LYS A 426 -9.27 23.67 3.02
N ALA A 427 -7.97 23.83 3.29
CA ALA A 427 -7.13 24.86 2.71
C ALA A 427 -6.20 24.24 1.66
N GLY A 428 -6.38 24.65 0.40
CA GLY A 428 -5.56 24.17 -0.69
C GLY A 428 -5.91 22.74 -1.11
N LEU A 429 -4.94 22.04 -1.68
CA LEU A 429 -5.11 20.65 -2.11
C LEU A 429 -5.22 19.72 -0.90
N PRO A 430 -5.97 18.60 -1.01
CA PRO A 430 -6.24 17.68 0.10
C PRO A 430 -5.05 16.77 0.42
N SER A 431 -3.84 17.32 0.49
CA SER A 431 -2.58 16.63 0.80
C SER A 431 -2.21 16.71 2.29
N HIS A 432 -2.99 17.42 3.09
CA HIS A 432 -2.71 17.67 4.50
C HIS A 432 -3.87 17.22 5.39
N LEU A 433 -3.56 16.92 6.64
CA LEU A 433 -4.53 16.64 7.69
C LEU A 433 -5.18 17.94 8.21
N ASP A 434 -6.45 17.84 8.61
CA ASP A 434 -7.20 19.00 9.13
C ASP A 434 -6.64 19.45 10.50
N ARG A 435 -5.96 20.60 10.52
CA ARG A 435 -5.35 21.17 11.73
C ARG A 435 -6.32 21.56 12.83
N PHE A 436 -7.62 21.67 12.57
CA PHE A 436 -8.63 21.98 13.58
C PHE A 436 -9.14 20.70 14.25
N VAL A 437 -9.02 19.57 13.56
CA VAL A 437 -9.28 18.25 14.14
C VAL A 437 -8.05 17.77 14.90
N PHE A 438 -6.89 17.79 14.24
CA PHE A 438 -5.63 17.35 14.80
C PHE A 438 -4.86 18.54 15.37
N SER A 439 -5.14 18.91 16.62
CA SER A 439 -4.62 20.14 17.24
C SER A 439 -4.07 19.90 18.64
N GLY A 440 -3.29 20.87 19.17
CA GLY A 440 -2.67 20.76 20.48
C GLY A 440 -1.76 19.54 20.57
N ASP A 441 -1.93 18.73 21.60
CA ASP A 441 -1.15 17.50 21.82
C ASP A 441 -1.42 16.42 20.75
N ASP A 442 -2.52 16.54 20.00
CA ASP A 442 -2.89 15.63 18.91
C ASP A 442 -2.48 16.17 17.53
N PHE A 443 -1.56 17.14 17.47
CA PHE A 443 -1.00 17.59 16.20
C PHE A 443 -0.29 16.43 15.48
N LYS A 444 -0.33 16.45 14.14
CA LYS A 444 0.23 15.39 13.28
C LYS A 444 1.30 15.95 12.36
N LEU A 445 2.19 15.09 11.89
CA LEU A 445 3.30 15.53 11.04
C LEU A 445 2.79 16.19 9.75
N MET A 446 1.72 15.66 9.14
CA MET A 446 1.11 16.08 7.87
C MET A 446 0.01 17.14 8.03
N ASN A 447 -0.06 17.86 9.15
CA ASN A 447 -0.96 19.00 9.27
C ASN A 447 -0.56 20.15 8.33
N ASP A 448 -1.55 20.90 7.83
CA ASP A 448 -1.37 21.95 6.81
C ASP A 448 -0.57 23.18 7.25
N LYS A 449 -0.33 23.34 8.54
CA LYS A 449 0.42 24.46 9.09
C LYS A 449 1.05 24.08 10.41
N SER A 450 2.35 24.29 10.55
CA SER A 450 3.02 24.26 11.85
C SER A 450 2.35 25.23 12.83
N PRO A 451 2.25 24.91 14.14
CA PRO A 451 1.69 25.82 15.14
C PRO A 451 2.45 27.15 15.26
N GLY A 452 3.65 27.23 14.69
CA GLY A 452 4.46 28.44 14.61
C GLY A 452 5.89 28.20 15.05
N SER A 453 6.68 29.27 15.15
CA SER A 453 8.00 29.22 15.76
C SER A 453 7.92 28.78 17.22
N GLY A 454 8.96 28.10 17.72
CA GLY A 454 8.98 27.53 19.07
C GLY A 454 8.32 26.18 19.22
N TRP A 455 7.52 25.74 18.25
CA TRP A 455 6.82 24.47 18.32
C TRP A 455 7.70 23.31 17.80
N HIS A 456 7.80 22.23 18.58
CA HIS A 456 8.76 21.15 18.35
C HIS A 456 8.27 19.75 18.74
N ASP A 457 6.98 19.60 19.05
CA ASP A 457 6.49 18.41 19.78
C ASP A 457 6.20 17.18 18.91
N VAL A 458 6.07 17.34 17.58
CA VAL A 458 5.82 16.19 16.69
C VAL A 458 6.99 15.99 15.77
N ARG A 459 7.79 14.97 16.06
CA ARG A 459 8.85 14.50 15.17
C ARG A 459 8.61 13.05 14.75
N TYR A 460 7.39 12.54 14.84
CA TYR A 460 7.10 11.14 14.56
C TYR A 460 5.95 10.98 13.56
N ILE A 461 5.91 9.80 12.91
CA ILE A 461 4.79 9.41 12.05
C ILE A 461 3.73 8.83 12.98
N SER A 462 2.55 9.44 13.01
CA SER A 462 1.44 8.95 13.81
C SER A 462 0.90 7.60 13.29
N PRO A 463 0.14 6.85 14.10
CA PRO A 463 -0.51 5.62 13.63
C PRO A 463 -1.41 5.83 12.41
N ILE A 464 -2.03 7.01 12.29
CA ILE A 464 -2.89 7.36 11.15
C ILE A 464 -2.06 7.56 9.88
N GLU A 465 -1.01 8.37 9.94
CA GLU A 465 -0.12 8.62 8.79
C GLU A 465 0.61 7.33 8.36
N TYR A 466 1.00 6.50 9.33
CA TYR A 466 1.54 5.17 9.06
C TYR A 466 0.54 4.32 8.28
N ALA A 467 -0.72 4.30 8.70
CA ALA A 467 -1.76 3.53 8.02
C ALA A 467 -2.10 4.09 6.63
N MET A 468 -2.07 5.42 6.44
CA MET A 468 -2.21 6.05 5.13
C MET A 468 -1.10 5.61 4.16
N LEU A 469 0.15 5.54 4.65
CA LEU A 469 1.27 5.01 3.87
C LEU A 469 1.04 3.53 3.47
N GLN A 470 0.43 2.70 4.34
CA GLN A 470 0.06 1.33 3.97
C GLN A 470 -1.01 1.30 2.88
N ASP A 471 -2.02 2.16 2.98
CA ASP A 471 -3.11 2.24 2.00
C ASP A 471 -2.60 2.61 0.61
N ILE A 472 -1.63 3.52 0.51
CA ILE A 472 -1.01 3.88 -0.78
C ILE A 472 0.04 2.84 -1.26
N GLY A 473 0.10 1.67 -0.65
CA GLY A 473 0.78 0.49 -1.19
C GLY A 473 2.16 0.18 -0.59
N PHE A 474 2.60 0.93 0.42
CA PHE A 474 3.90 0.63 1.05
C PHE A 474 3.85 -0.60 1.95
N THR A 475 4.90 -1.40 1.88
CA THR A 475 5.22 -2.35 2.95
C THR A 475 6.04 -1.63 4.01
N LEU A 476 5.45 -1.43 5.18
CA LEU A 476 6.07 -0.70 6.28
C LEU A 476 6.61 -1.62 7.36
N ARG A 477 7.64 -1.14 8.04
CA ARG A 477 8.25 -1.74 9.23
C ARG A 477 7.31 -1.45 10.40
N PRO A 478 7.01 -2.41 11.29
CA PRO A 478 6.18 -2.14 12.47
C PRO A 478 6.67 -0.87 13.15
N ALA A 479 5.75 0.07 13.41
CA ALA A 479 6.08 1.33 14.04
C ALA A 479 6.94 1.04 15.29
N PRO A 480 8.04 1.77 15.51
CA PRO A 480 8.80 1.61 16.74
C PRO A 480 7.82 1.75 17.90
N ILE A 481 7.75 0.74 18.75
CA ILE A 481 6.98 0.85 19.99
C ILE A 481 7.68 1.96 20.76
N SER A 482 6.97 3.09 20.91
CA SER A 482 7.41 4.29 21.61
C SER A 482 7.90 3.99 23.02
#